data_AF-M0MR91-F1
#
_entry.id   AF-M0MR91-F1
#
_cell.length_a   1.000
_cell.length_b   1.000
_cell.length_c   1.000
_cell.angle_alpha   90.00
_cell.angle_beta   90.00
_cell.angle_gamma   90.00
#
_symmetry.space_group_name_H-M   'P 1'
#
loop_
_entity.id
_entity.type
_entity.pdbx_description
1 polymer ?
#
loop_
_entity_poly.entity_id
_entity_poly.type
_entity_poly.pdbx_seq_one_letter_code
_entity_poly.pdbx_strand_id
1 'polypeptide(L)'
;MLEALGYETLEETPLVDARGSIDRTLYDTEDDQMAAAVMKADGEHTGMYAQSLSILEAKQWGADFTDRFSDQRSYRDASHQLKSYLEHTPESISWGILTNGKKWRLYGTKDYETETYYEIDLPELLESGSVERFKYFYVLFRPAAFRESAGTTFLETVWSESETAAQELGEDLQDNVFTALRVLGEGFVETNDLDIDPTDDERLAELKEQSLVLLYRLMFVLYAESRDLIDPEDPNRRSEYEENFSLGVLRQDIREKVGETPSESAFEREFSEYSFSMWNRLERLFSLVDTGNDDLGIPPYNGGLFDEDRHDFLREYEVANTYIAEVIYRLSTTATDEGFVPADYADLDTRHLGTIYEGLLEHEFAVAP
;
A
#
# COMPACT_ATOMS: atom_id res chain seq x y z
N MET A 1 -10.06 19.14 22.83
CA MET A 1 -9.43 18.92 21.52
C MET A 1 -10.45 18.93 20.40
N LEU A 2 -11.56 18.19 20.49
CA LEU A 2 -12.67 18.26 19.52
C LEU A 2 -13.24 19.69 19.38
N GLU A 3 -13.42 20.41 20.49
CA GLU A 3 -13.76 21.84 20.48
C GLU A 3 -12.74 22.70 19.71
N ALA A 4 -11.45 22.38 19.80
CA ALA A 4 -10.39 23.10 19.08
C ALA A 4 -10.39 22.78 17.57
N LEU A 5 -10.95 21.64 17.18
CA LEU A 5 -11.25 21.30 15.78
C LEU A 5 -12.56 21.95 15.31
N GLY A 6 -13.37 22.49 16.23
CA GLY A 6 -14.63 23.17 15.95
C GLY A 6 -15.86 22.28 16.05
N TYR A 7 -15.78 21.13 16.73
CA TYR A 7 -16.95 20.27 16.94
C TYR A 7 -17.70 20.62 18.21
N GLU A 8 -19.02 20.52 18.11
CA GLU A 8 -19.91 20.27 19.24
C GLU A 8 -20.13 18.75 19.40
N THR A 9 -20.41 18.28 20.62
CA THR A 9 -20.52 16.83 20.87
C THR A 9 -21.69 16.45 21.78
N LEU A 10 -22.18 15.22 21.63
CA LEU A 10 -23.01 14.53 22.61
C LEU A 10 -22.36 13.21 23.01
N GLU A 11 -22.34 12.95 24.31
CA GLU A 11 -21.73 11.75 24.89
C GLU A 11 -22.72 10.58 24.98
N GLU A 12 -22.21 9.36 24.90
CA GLU A 12 -22.93 8.09 25.14
C GLU A 12 -24.23 7.98 24.33
N THR A 13 -24.09 7.89 23.01
CA THR A 13 -25.24 7.89 22.10
C THR A 13 -25.63 6.46 21.70
N PRO A 14 -26.87 6.01 21.95
CA PRO A 14 -27.29 4.65 21.62
C PRO A 14 -27.26 4.37 20.12
N LEU A 15 -26.84 3.16 19.75
CA LEU A 15 -26.99 2.66 18.38
C LEU A 15 -28.47 2.43 18.06
N VAL A 16 -28.85 2.59 16.78
CA VAL A 16 -30.26 2.50 16.35
C VAL A 16 -30.74 1.04 16.38
N ASP A 17 -29.97 0.13 15.78
CA ASP A 17 -30.38 -1.27 15.56
C ASP A 17 -29.48 -2.29 16.29
N ALA A 18 -28.67 -1.84 17.25
CA ALA A 18 -27.75 -2.69 18.01
C ALA A 18 -27.70 -2.33 19.51
N ARG A 19 -27.21 -3.27 20.33
CA ARG A 19 -26.90 -2.99 21.74
C ARG A 19 -25.55 -2.30 21.85
N GLY A 20 -25.53 -1.12 22.45
CA GLY A 20 -24.31 -0.38 22.72
C GLY A 20 -24.55 1.12 22.61
N SER A 21 -23.53 1.88 22.96
CA SER A 21 -23.49 3.32 22.79
C SER A 21 -22.15 3.72 22.21
N ILE A 22 -22.19 4.72 21.33
CA ILE A 22 -21.02 5.39 20.78
C ILE A 22 -20.54 6.41 21.82
N ASP A 23 -19.23 6.51 22.02
CA ASP A 23 -18.65 7.44 22.99
C ASP A 23 -19.07 8.89 22.71
N ARG A 24 -18.94 9.36 21.46
CA ARG A 24 -19.35 10.70 21.04
C ARG A 24 -19.99 10.72 19.65
N THR A 25 -21.05 11.51 19.50
CA THR A 25 -21.53 12.00 18.19
C THR A 25 -21.05 13.43 17.97
N LEU A 26 -20.64 13.74 16.74
CA LEU A 26 -20.02 15.01 16.37
C LEU A 26 -20.98 15.88 15.56
N TYR A 27 -21.05 17.16 15.91
CA TYR A 27 -21.95 18.14 15.32
C TYR A 27 -21.17 19.37 14.86
N ASP A 28 -21.72 20.05 13.86
CA ASP A 28 -21.12 21.22 13.24
C ASP A 28 -21.37 22.51 14.03
N THR A 29 -22.57 22.63 14.60
CA THR A 29 -23.03 23.81 15.31
C THR A 29 -23.71 23.45 16.62
N GLU A 30 -23.79 24.43 17.52
CA GLU A 30 -24.50 24.30 18.80
C GLU A 30 -26.00 24.05 18.58
N ASP A 31 -26.60 24.67 17.55
CA ASP A 31 -28.02 24.49 17.22
C ASP A 31 -28.34 23.04 16.81
N ASP A 32 -27.49 22.43 15.97
CA ASP A 32 -27.64 21.03 15.55
C ASP A 32 -27.49 20.08 16.75
N GLN A 33 -26.51 20.36 17.61
CA GLN A 33 -26.24 19.61 18.83
C GLN A 33 -27.41 19.69 19.82
N MET A 34 -27.98 20.88 20.02
CA MET A 34 -29.14 21.07 20.90
C MET A 34 -30.38 20.36 20.36
N ALA A 35 -30.64 20.45 19.05
CA ALA A 35 -31.74 19.73 18.41
C ALA A 35 -31.59 18.21 18.57
N ALA A 36 -30.39 17.69 18.35
CA ALA A 36 -30.06 16.29 18.55
C ALA A 36 -30.22 15.84 20.01
N ALA A 37 -29.86 16.68 20.98
CA ALA A 37 -30.01 16.38 22.40
C ALA A 37 -31.49 16.20 22.81
N VAL A 38 -32.38 17.02 22.26
CA VAL A 38 -33.84 16.89 22.45
C VAL A 38 -34.33 15.58 21.85
N MET A 39 -34.00 15.31 20.58
CA MET A 39 -34.38 14.06 19.91
C MET A 39 -33.89 12.82 20.66
N LYS A 40 -32.66 12.87 21.20
CA LYS A 40 -32.09 11.79 22.02
C LYS A 40 -32.90 11.56 23.30
N ALA A 41 -33.31 12.63 23.99
CA ALA A 41 -34.11 12.54 25.22
C ALA A 41 -35.50 11.95 24.95
N ASP A 42 -36.06 12.21 23.77
CA ASP A 42 -37.36 11.69 23.32
C ASP A 42 -37.28 10.28 22.70
N GLY A 43 -36.07 9.72 22.55
CA GLY A 43 -35.83 8.40 21.97
C GLY A 43 -35.83 8.35 20.43
N GLU A 44 -35.81 9.51 19.76
CA GLU A 44 -35.79 9.65 18.31
C GLU A 44 -34.36 9.56 17.75
N HIS A 45 -33.69 8.41 17.96
CA HIS A 45 -32.28 8.23 17.63
C HIS A 45 -31.93 8.45 16.15
N THR A 46 -32.79 8.01 15.22
CA THR A 46 -32.57 8.25 13.77
C THR A 46 -32.55 9.74 13.44
N GLY A 47 -33.45 10.54 14.01
CA GLY A 47 -33.49 11.99 13.80
C GLY A 47 -32.27 12.68 14.37
N MET A 48 -31.81 12.23 15.55
CA MET A 48 -30.58 12.73 16.19
C MET A 48 -29.34 12.46 15.31
N TYR A 49 -29.21 11.28 14.70
CA TYR A 49 -28.10 10.98 13.79
C TYR A 49 -28.17 11.80 12.50
N ALA A 50 -29.36 12.13 12.01
CA ALA A 50 -29.53 13.00 10.84
C ALA A 50 -28.99 14.43 11.06
N GLN A 51 -28.79 14.86 12.32
CA GLN A 51 -28.15 16.14 12.64
C GLN A 51 -26.63 16.02 12.83
N SER A 52 -26.08 14.81 12.93
CA SER A 52 -24.66 14.59 13.20
C SER A 52 -23.83 14.52 11.92
N LEU A 53 -22.59 14.97 11.99
CA LEU A 53 -21.59 14.87 10.92
C LEU A 53 -20.91 13.50 10.90
N SER A 54 -20.64 12.95 12.08
CA SER A 54 -19.82 11.75 12.25
C SER A 54 -19.96 11.19 13.67
N ILE A 55 -19.39 10.02 13.88
CA ILE A 55 -19.26 9.34 15.16
C ILE A 55 -17.80 9.26 15.57
N LEU A 56 -17.53 9.27 16.87
CA LEU A 56 -16.19 9.13 17.41
C LEU A 56 -16.15 8.13 18.56
N GLU A 57 -15.19 7.20 18.46
CA GLU A 57 -14.84 6.25 19.51
C GLU A 57 -13.47 6.63 20.11
N ALA A 58 -13.39 6.71 21.44
CA ALA A 58 -12.19 7.14 22.15
C ALA A 58 -11.65 6.02 23.05
N LYS A 59 -10.38 5.70 22.91
CA LYS A 59 -9.65 4.76 23.78
C LYS A 59 -8.75 5.49 24.76
N GLN A 60 -8.31 4.76 25.77
CA GLN A 60 -7.34 5.29 26.75
C GLN A 60 -6.06 5.73 26.06
N TRP A 61 -5.38 6.72 26.65
CA TRP A 61 -4.17 7.30 26.07
C TRP A 61 -3.11 6.23 25.75
N GLY A 62 -2.76 6.11 24.47
CA GLY A 62 -1.75 5.16 24.00
C GLY A 62 -2.19 3.70 23.93
N ALA A 63 -3.48 3.40 24.06
CA ALA A 63 -3.99 2.04 23.85
C ALA A 63 -3.80 1.60 22.39
N ASP A 64 -3.39 0.35 22.17
CA ASP A 64 -3.33 -0.23 20.83
C ASP A 64 -4.75 -0.51 20.32
N PHE A 65 -5.04 -0.12 19.08
CA PHE A 65 -6.35 -0.33 18.47
C PHE A 65 -6.55 -1.77 18.00
N THR A 66 -5.47 -2.53 17.82
CA THR A 66 -5.47 -3.92 17.35
C THR A 66 -5.45 -4.94 18.49
N ASP A 67 -5.20 -4.47 19.73
CA ASP A 67 -5.28 -5.31 20.92
C ASP A 67 -6.66 -5.95 21.03
N ARG A 68 -6.67 -7.29 21.06
CA ARG A 68 -7.92 -8.03 21.19
C ARG A 68 -8.57 -7.73 22.52
N PHE A 69 -9.85 -7.39 22.47
CA PHE A 69 -10.67 -7.33 23.65
C PHE A 69 -10.84 -8.72 24.27
N SER A 70 -11.12 -8.76 25.57
CA SER A 70 -11.46 -10.00 26.27
C SER A 70 -12.63 -10.70 25.59
N ASP A 71 -12.62 -12.05 25.53
CA ASP A 71 -13.64 -12.90 24.89
C ASP A 71 -15.09 -12.68 25.35
N GLN A 72 -15.30 -11.89 26.41
CA GLN A 72 -16.62 -11.49 26.90
C GLN A 72 -17.22 -10.28 26.14
N ARG A 73 -16.43 -9.60 25.30
CA ARG A 73 -16.90 -8.45 24.51
C ARG A 73 -17.40 -8.90 23.14
N SER A 74 -18.40 -8.19 22.63
CA SER A 74 -19.00 -8.46 21.32
C SER A 74 -18.08 -8.10 20.13
N TYR A 75 -17.02 -7.34 20.36
CA TYR A 75 -16.10 -6.85 19.33
C TYR A 75 -14.72 -7.45 19.52
N ARG A 76 -14.01 -7.65 18.41
CA ARG A 76 -12.66 -8.24 18.38
C ARG A 76 -11.63 -7.28 18.95
N ASP A 77 -11.68 -6.03 18.49
CA ASP A 77 -10.73 -4.96 18.77
C ASP A 77 -11.42 -3.60 18.57
N ALA A 78 -10.69 -2.49 18.73
CA ALA A 78 -11.26 -1.14 18.64
C ALA A 78 -11.66 -0.75 17.21
N SER A 79 -10.90 -1.21 16.22
CA SER A 79 -11.18 -0.97 14.79
C SER A 79 -12.47 -1.67 14.35
N HIS A 80 -12.65 -2.94 14.75
CA HIS A 80 -13.86 -3.71 14.50
C HIS A 80 -15.08 -3.09 15.20
N GLN A 81 -14.90 -2.55 16.42
CA GLN A 81 -15.98 -1.85 17.12
C GLN A 81 -16.48 -0.62 16.34
N LEU A 82 -15.59 0.26 15.87
CA LEU A 82 -16.00 1.45 15.12
C LEU A 82 -16.65 1.10 13.77
N LYS A 83 -16.09 0.13 13.03
CA LYS A 83 -16.72 -0.35 11.78
C LYS A 83 -18.13 -0.88 12.03
N SER A 84 -18.31 -1.69 13.07
CA SER A 84 -19.63 -2.17 13.46
C SER A 84 -20.58 -1.04 13.84
N TYR A 85 -20.09 0.06 14.44
CA TYR A 85 -20.93 1.24 14.69
C TYR A 85 -21.39 1.91 13.40
N LEU A 86 -20.49 2.09 12.44
CA LEU A 86 -20.83 2.67 11.13
C LEU A 86 -21.91 1.84 10.40
N GLU A 87 -21.86 0.51 10.50
CA GLU A 87 -22.88 -0.39 9.93
C GLU A 87 -24.26 -0.27 10.59
N HIS A 88 -24.32 0.17 11.85
CA HIS A 88 -25.56 0.31 12.63
C HIS A 88 -25.98 1.77 12.86
N THR A 89 -25.37 2.70 12.10
CA THR A 89 -25.80 4.09 12.00
C THR A 89 -26.48 4.35 10.66
N PRO A 90 -27.33 5.39 10.54
CA PRO A 90 -27.97 5.73 9.27
C PRO A 90 -26.96 6.06 8.17
N GLU A 91 -27.36 5.90 6.91
CA GLU A 91 -26.53 6.19 5.72
C GLU A 91 -26.00 7.63 5.65
N SER A 92 -26.61 8.57 6.39
CA SER A 92 -26.10 9.94 6.51
C SER A 92 -24.74 10.02 7.22
N ILE A 93 -24.31 8.96 7.89
CA ILE A 93 -23.02 8.85 8.57
C ILE A 93 -22.09 7.95 7.78
N SER A 94 -21.39 8.54 6.81
CA SER A 94 -20.45 7.81 5.94
C SER A 94 -19.06 7.61 6.55
N TRP A 95 -18.73 8.34 7.63
CA TRP A 95 -17.38 8.38 8.20
C TRP A 95 -17.39 8.36 9.74
N GLY A 96 -16.37 7.72 10.32
CA GLY A 96 -16.17 7.65 11.78
C GLY A 96 -14.71 7.86 12.18
N ILE A 97 -14.49 8.40 13.37
CA ILE A 97 -13.17 8.69 13.92
C ILE A 97 -12.87 7.73 15.09
N LEU A 98 -11.70 7.10 15.09
CA LEU A 98 -11.17 6.33 16.23
C LEU A 98 -9.90 7.02 16.75
N THR A 99 -9.83 7.32 18.05
CA THR A 99 -8.65 7.95 18.63
C THR A 99 -8.29 7.39 20.02
N ASN A 100 -7.00 7.34 20.32
CA ASN A 100 -6.45 7.07 21.66
C ASN A 100 -5.74 8.34 22.19
N GLY A 101 -6.07 9.51 21.64
CA GLY A 101 -5.42 10.79 21.90
C GLY A 101 -4.09 10.99 21.17
N LYS A 102 -3.27 9.94 21.00
CA LYS A 102 -2.03 9.99 20.20
C LYS A 102 -2.33 9.80 18.71
N LYS A 103 -2.94 8.66 18.39
CA LYS A 103 -3.30 8.25 17.04
C LYS A 103 -4.74 8.62 16.74
N TRP A 104 -4.97 9.08 15.52
CA TRP A 104 -6.29 9.42 14.97
C TRP A 104 -6.50 8.65 13.69
N ARG A 105 -7.51 7.78 13.68
CA ARG A 105 -7.92 6.99 12.51
C ARG A 105 -9.23 7.52 11.95
N LEU A 106 -9.33 7.59 10.64
CA LEU A 106 -10.55 7.87 9.90
C LEU A 106 -11.00 6.62 9.14
N TYR A 107 -12.24 6.22 9.35
CA TYR A 107 -12.86 5.05 8.73
C TYR A 107 -14.07 5.46 7.90
N GLY A 108 -14.18 4.96 6.67
CA GLY A 108 -15.37 5.08 5.83
C GLY A 108 -16.28 3.86 5.91
N THR A 109 -17.52 4.00 5.42
CA THR A 109 -18.51 2.90 5.29
C THR A 109 -18.33 2.04 4.04
N LYS A 110 -17.53 2.48 3.06
CA LYS A 110 -17.38 1.82 1.75
C LYS A 110 -16.54 0.54 1.79
N ASP A 111 -15.63 0.41 2.76
CA ASP A 111 -14.81 -0.79 2.97
C ASP A 111 -15.30 -1.58 4.18
N TYR A 112 -15.46 -2.90 4.01
CA TYR A 112 -15.77 -3.81 5.11
C TYR A 112 -14.53 -4.22 5.93
N GLU A 113 -13.33 -4.01 5.38
CA GLU A 113 -12.09 -4.42 6.01
C GLU A 113 -11.68 -3.44 7.12
N THR A 114 -11.33 -3.97 8.30
CA THR A 114 -10.90 -3.16 9.46
C THR A 114 -9.52 -2.52 9.28
N GLU A 115 -8.80 -2.94 8.24
CA GLU A 115 -7.42 -2.56 7.93
C GLU A 115 -7.34 -1.35 6.98
N THR A 116 -8.47 -0.99 6.35
CA THR A 116 -8.55 0.18 5.46
C THR A 116 -8.98 1.42 6.24
N TYR A 117 -8.02 2.30 6.52
CA TYR A 117 -8.22 3.56 7.23
C TYR A 117 -7.08 4.54 6.96
N TYR A 118 -7.32 5.83 7.22
CA TYR A 118 -6.28 6.84 7.28
C TYR A 118 -5.85 7.06 8.74
N GLU A 119 -4.55 6.97 9.07
CA GLU A 119 -4.02 7.16 10.43
C GLU A 119 -3.00 8.31 10.50
N ILE A 120 -3.04 9.09 11.58
CA ILE A 120 -2.01 10.06 11.96
C ILE A 120 -1.57 9.84 13.40
N ASP A 121 -0.26 9.79 13.66
CA ASP A 121 0.32 9.99 15.00
C ASP A 121 0.52 11.49 15.27
N LEU A 122 -0.35 12.05 16.11
CA LEU A 122 -0.39 13.48 16.36
C LEU A 122 0.81 14.00 17.17
N PRO A 123 1.29 13.33 18.25
CA PRO A 123 2.53 13.72 18.90
C PRO A 123 3.72 13.80 17.94
N GLU A 124 3.95 12.77 17.14
CA GLU A 124 5.04 12.74 16.16
C GLU A 124 4.90 13.88 15.13
N LEU A 125 3.68 14.10 14.64
CA LEU A 125 3.36 15.19 13.73
C LEU A 125 3.71 16.56 14.32
N LEU A 126 3.35 16.80 15.58
CA LEU A 126 3.60 18.07 16.27
C LEU A 126 5.09 18.26 16.58
N GLU A 127 5.80 17.21 16.97
CA GLU A 127 7.24 17.22 17.22
C GLU A 127 8.04 17.54 15.96
N SER A 128 7.55 17.15 14.78
CA SER A 128 8.17 17.51 13.50
C SER A 128 8.19 19.02 13.23
N GLY A 129 7.30 19.79 13.84
CA GLY A 129 7.15 21.23 13.62
C GLY A 129 6.66 21.64 12.22
N SER A 130 6.28 20.67 11.37
CA SER A 130 5.83 20.95 10.00
C SER A 130 4.37 21.40 9.97
N VAL A 131 4.16 22.69 9.70
CA VAL A 131 2.82 23.27 9.50
C VAL A 131 2.10 22.61 8.32
N GLU A 132 2.83 22.23 7.27
CA GLU A 132 2.27 21.56 6.11
C GLU A 132 1.70 20.19 6.47
N ARG A 133 2.47 19.36 7.19
CA ARG A 133 1.98 18.06 7.67
C ARG A 133 0.79 18.23 8.61
N PHE A 134 0.82 19.24 9.49
CA PHE A 134 -0.31 19.55 10.37
C PHE A 134 -1.59 19.92 9.62
N LYS A 135 -1.51 20.55 8.44
CA LYS A 135 -2.69 20.87 7.63
C LYS A 135 -3.44 19.62 7.21
N TYR A 136 -2.77 18.50 6.91
CA TYR A 136 -3.46 17.25 6.55
C TYR A 136 -4.35 16.76 7.69
N PHE A 137 -3.80 16.71 8.92
CA PHE A 137 -4.58 16.41 10.11
C PHE A 137 -5.77 17.38 10.25
N TYR A 138 -5.51 18.68 10.22
CA TYR A 138 -6.57 19.67 10.44
C TYR A 138 -7.66 19.63 9.36
N VAL A 139 -7.29 19.44 8.10
CA VAL A 139 -8.23 19.45 6.98
C VAL A 139 -9.09 18.19 6.95
N LEU A 140 -8.55 17.03 7.32
CA LEU A 140 -9.28 15.76 7.32
C LEU A 140 -10.15 15.56 8.57
N PHE A 141 -9.75 16.11 9.72
CA PHE A 141 -10.44 15.90 11.00
C PHE A 141 -11.25 17.11 11.50
N ARG A 142 -11.54 18.12 10.67
CA ARG A 142 -12.42 19.26 11.02
C ARG A 142 -13.87 19.04 10.56
N PRO A 143 -14.88 19.71 11.15
CA PRO A 143 -16.29 19.57 10.76
C PRO A 143 -16.54 19.71 9.26
N ALA A 144 -15.87 20.67 8.60
CA ALA A 144 -16.02 20.92 7.18
C ALA A 144 -15.61 19.74 6.28
N ALA A 145 -14.81 18.79 6.76
CA ALA A 145 -14.43 17.59 6.02
C ALA A 145 -15.63 16.65 5.81
N PHE A 146 -16.52 16.61 6.79
CA PHE A 146 -17.68 15.73 6.87
C PHE A 146 -18.96 16.38 6.36
N ARG A 147 -18.94 17.70 6.15
CA ARG A 147 -20.12 18.45 5.74
C ARG A 147 -20.43 18.15 4.27
N GLU A 148 -21.65 17.71 4.01
CA GLU A 148 -22.12 17.49 2.64
C GLU A 148 -22.27 18.83 1.91
N SER A 149 -21.73 18.90 0.70
CA SER A 149 -21.87 20.03 -0.20
C SER A 149 -22.05 19.51 -1.62
N ALA A 150 -23.15 19.91 -2.26
CA ALA A 150 -23.50 19.49 -3.62
C ALA A 150 -23.58 17.95 -3.81
N GLY A 151 -24.02 17.21 -2.79
CA GLY A 151 -24.23 15.76 -2.87
C GLY A 151 -23.03 14.90 -2.50
N THR A 152 -21.93 15.50 -2.02
CA THR A 152 -20.74 14.76 -1.56
C THR A 152 -20.03 15.48 -0.41
N THR A 153 -19.18 14.77 0.33
CA THR A 153 -18.30 15.35 1.34
C THR A 153 -16.87 15.55 0.80
N PHE A 154 -16.08 16.40 1.47
CA PHE A 154 -14.65 16.54 1.13
C PHE A 154 -13.91 15.20 1.26
N LEU A 155 -14.22 14.43 2.31
CA LEU A 155 -13.62 13.11 2.53
C LEU A 155 -13.96 12.11 1.42
N GLU A 156 -15.21 12.10 0.95
CA GLU A 156 -15.61 11.28 -0.20
C GLU A 156 -14.89 11.69 -1.49
N THR A 157 -14.67 12.98 -1.71
CA THR A 157 -13.95 13.48 -2.88
C THR A 157 -12.49 13.02 -2.82
N VAL A 158 -11.80 13.25 -1.69
CA VAL A 158 -10.41 12.81 -1.50
C VAL A 158 -10.28 11.29 -1.63
N TRP A 159 -11.22 10.54 -1.06
CA TRP A 159 -11.24 9.08 -1.18
C TRP A 159 -11.37 8.65 -2.65
N SER A 160 -12.36 9.20 -3.37
CA SER A 160 -12.59 8.85 -4.77
C SER A 160 -11.41 9.21 -5.66
N GLU A 161 -10.79 10.38 -5.45
CA GLU A 161 -9.59 10.79 -6.19
C GLU A 161 -8.41 9.87 -5.87
N SER A 162 -8.24 9.46 -4.61
CA SER A 162 -7.21 8.50 -4.20
C SER A 162 -7.42 7.12 -4.83
N GLU A 163 -8.66 6.65 -4.90
CA GLU A 163 -9.01 5.37 -5.52
C GLU A 163 -8.79 5.40 -7.03
N THR A 164 -9.18 6.49 -7.71
CA THR A 164 -8.88 6.69 -9.13
C THR A 164 -7.38 6.77 -9.39
N ALA A 165 -6.62 7.52 -8.60
CA ALA A 165 -5.18 7.61 -8.73
C ALA A 165 -4.49 6.26 -8.49
N ALA A 166 -4.96 5.46 -7.53
CA ALA A 166 -4.46 4.11 -7.29
C ALA A 166 -4.77 3.15 -8.45
N GLN A 167 -5.95 3.27 -9.07
CA GLN A 167 -6.30 2.49 -10.26
C GLN A 167 -5.44 2.86 -11.46
N GLU A 168 -5.31 4.15 -11.77
CA GLU A 168 -4.45 4.66 -12.85
C GLU A 168 -3.00 4.22 -12.64
N LEU A 169 -2.49 4.33 -11.41
CA LEU A 169 -1.16 3.85 -11.03
C LEU A 169 -1.01 2.33 -11.27
N GLY A 170 -2.06 1.56 -10.99
CA GLY A 170 -2.10 0.11 -11.24
C GLY A 170 -2.08 -0.26 -12.72
N GLU A 171 -2.82 0.46 -13.56
CA GLU A 171 -2.85 0.27 -15.02
C GLU A 171 -1.47 0.63 -15.64
N ASP A 172 -0.90 1.78 -15.28
CA ASP A 172 0.41 2.20 -15.77
C ASP A 172 1.54 1.26 -15.27
N LEU A 173 1.43 0.74 -14.05
CA LEU A 173 2.36 -0.27 -13.54
C LEU A 173 2.23 -1.57 -14.33
N GLN A 174 1.02 -1.97 -14.70
CA GLN A 174 0.79 -3.18 -15.49
C GLN A 174 1.54 -3.12 -16.84
N ASP A 175 1.46 -1.99 -17.55
CA ASP A 175 2.18 -1.77 -18.82
C ASP A 175 3.70 -1.83 -18.64
N ASN A 176 4.22 -1.24 -17.55
CA ASN A 176 5.63 -1.31 -17.21
C ASN A 176 6.07 -2.75 -16.87
N VAL A 177 5.23 -3.53 -16.19
CA VAL A 177 5.53 -4.93 -15.86
C VAL A 177 5.54 -5.80 -17.12
N PHE A 178 4.63 -5.57 -18.08
CA PHE A 178 4.69 -6.26 -19.38
C PHE A 178 5.96 -5.93 -20.16
N THR A 179 6.36 -4.65 -20.15
CA THR A 179 7.61 -4.22 -20.77
C THR A 179 8.81 -4.89 -20.09
N ALA A 180 8.84 -4.93 -18.75
CA ALA A 180 9.86 -5.60 -17.98
C ALA A 180 9.93 -7.10 -18.30
N LEU A 181 8.79 -7.77 -18.46
CA LEU A 181 8.73 -9.18 -18.85
C LEU A 181 9.36 -9.43 -20.22
N ARG A 182 9.06 -8.57 -21.20
CA ARG A 182 9.65 -8.66 -22.54
C ARG A 182 11.16 -8.44 -22.51
N VAL A 183 11.61 -7.38 -21.84
CA VAL A 183 13.05 -7.04 -21.69
C VAL A 183 13.80 -8.16 -20.96
N LEU A 184 13.16 -8.80 -19.98
CA LEU A 184 13.76 -9.91 -19.25
C LEU A 184 13.91 -11.15 -20.12
N GLY A 185 12.88 -11.51 -20.89
CA GLY A 185 12.94 -12.62 -21.84
C GLY A 185 14.04 -12.41 -22.90
N GLU A 186 14.10 -11.20 -23.46
CA GLU A 186 15.18 -10.78 -24.36
C GLU A 186 16.55 -10.87 -23.67
N GLY A 187 16.65 -10.42 -22.43
CA GLY A 187 17.86 -10.49 -21.63
C GLY A 187 18.37 -11.91 -21.40
N PHE A 188 17.49 -12.87 -21.11
CA PHE A 188 17.88 -14.29 -21.01
C PHE A 188 18.40 -14.84 -22.34
N VAL A 189 17.73 -14.52 -23.45
CA VAL A 189 18.11 -14.99 -24.79
C VAL A 189 19.47 -14.43 -25.20
N GLU A 190 19.63 -13.12 -25.16
CA GLU A 190 20.84 -12.43 -25.63
C GLU A 190 22.03 -12.66 -24.70
N THR A 191 21.82 -12.76 -23.39
CA THR A 191 22.92 -12.99 -22.42
C THR A 191 23.52 -14.38 -22.55
N ASN A 192 22.68 -15.40 -22.81
CA ASN A 192 23.08 -16.80 -22.77
C ASN A 192 23.16 -17.45 -24.15
N ASP A 193 23.03 -16.66 -25.23
CA ASP A 193 22.99 -17.12 -26.62
C ASP A 193 21.96 -18.27 -26.83
N LEU A 194 20.76 -18.13 -26.25
CA LEU A 194 19.73 -19.17 -26.32
C LEU A 194 19.12 -19.24 -27.73
N ASP A 195 19.22 -20.40 -28.38
CA ASP A 195 18.58 -20.66 -29.66
C ASP A 195 17.11 -21.07 -29.42
N ILE A 196 16.23 -20.08 -29.29
CA ILE A 196 14.79 -20.30 -29.12
C ILE A 196 14.10 -20.17 -30.47
N ASP A 197 13.70 -21.30 -31.04
CA ASP A 197 12.90 -21.34 -32.26
C ASP A 197 11.51 -20.70 -31.98
N PRO A 198 11.07 -19.70 -32.77
CA PRO A 198 9.74 -19.10 -32.65
C PRO A 198 8.57 -20.08 -32.76
N THR A 199 8.81 -21.29 -33.24
CA THR A 199 7.82 -22.37 -33.40
C THR A 199 7.88 -23.41 -32.29
N ASP A 200 8.82 -23.30 -31.34
CA ASP A 200 8.92 -24.13 -30.15
C ASP A 200 8.11 -23.50 -28.99
N ASP A 201 6.81 -23.76 -29.01
CA ASP A 201 5.88 -23.26 -27.99
C ASP A 201 6.28 -23.70 -26.57
N GLU A 202 6.93 -24.86 -26.40
CA GLU A 202 7.33 -25.38 -25.09
C GLU A 202 8.49 -24.56 -24.51
N ARG A 203 9.50 -24.22 -25.32
CA ARG A 203 10.61 -23.37 -24.88
C ARG A 203 10.23 -21.91 -24.69
N LEU A 204 9.32 -21.39 -25.50
CA LEU A 204 8.77 -20.05 -25.29
C LEU A 204 7.95 -19.98 -24.00
N ALA A 205 7.16 -21.01 -23.69
CA ALA A 205 6.39 -21.11 -22.45
C ALA A 205 7.31 -21.19 -21.22
N GLU A 206 8.38 -21.99 -21.27
CA GLU A 206 9.34 -22.09 -20.17
C GLU A 206 10.09 -20.77 -19.94
N LEU A 207 10.59 -20.12 -21.00
CA LEU A 207 11.21 -18.79 -20.88
C LEU A 207 10.25 -17.80 -20.23
N LYS A 208 8.97 -17.81 -20.64
CA LYS A 208 7.92 -16.96 -20.06
C LYS A 208 7.73 -17.26 -18.59
N GLU A 209 7.53 -18.52 -18.24
CA GLU A 209 7.30 -18.95 -16.87
C GLU A 209 8.44 -18.51 -15.96
N GLN A 210 9.68 -18.72 -16.36
CA GLN A 210 10.85 -18.40 -15.53
C GLN A 210 11.09 -16.89 -15.46
N SER A 211 10.82 -16.15 -16.55
CA SER A 211 10.82 -14.69 -16.52
C SER A 211 9.75 -14.13 -15.57
N LEU A 212 8.55 -14.71 -15.57
CA LEU A 212 7.48 -14.36 -14.62
C LEU A 212 7.89 -14.66 -13.17
N VAL A 213 8.48 -15.81 -12.91
CA VAL A 213 8.99 -16.16 -11.57
C VAL A 213 9.96 -15.10 -11.06
N LEU A 214 10.92 -14.68 -11.88
CA LEU A 214 11.87 -13.65 -11.48
C LEU A 214 11.20 -12.29 -11.25
N LEU A 215 10.27 -11.87 -12.11
CA LEU A 215 9.49 -10.65 -11.88
C LEU A 215 8.71 -10.71 -10.57
N TYR A 216 8.09 -11.86 -10.27
CA TYR A 216 7.34 -12.04 -9.03
C TYR A 216 8.25 -11.97 -7.80
N ARG A 217 9.46 -12.52 -7.87
CA ARG A 217 10.47 -12.36 -6.81
C ARG A 217 10.83 -10.89 -6.61
N LEU A 218 11.06 -10.14 -7.68
CA LEU A 218 11.39 -8.70 -7.62
C LEU A 218 10.23 -7.89 -7.02
N MET A 219 9.01 -8.08 -7.53
CA MET A 219 7.82 -7.38 -7.01
C MET A 219 7.54 -7.71 -5.55
N PHE A 220 7.71 -8.97 -5.15
CA PHE A 220 7.57 -9.38 -3.76
C PHE A 220 8.59 -8.67 -2.86
N VAL A 221 9.86 -8.57 -3.27
CA VAL A 221 10.88 -7.86 -2.50
C VAL A 221 10.56 -6.36 -2.44
N LEU A 222 10.17 -5.73 -3.55
CA LEU A 222 9.75 -4.30 -3.55
C LEU A 222 8.60 -4.06 -2.57
N TYR A 223 7.61 -4.94 -2.56
CA TYR A 223 6.51 -4.90 -1.60
C TYR A 223 7.01 -5.09 -0.16
N ALA A 224 7.84 -6.10 0.10
CA ALA A 224 8.36 -6.38 1.43
C ALA A 224 9.21 -5.24 1.99
N GLU A 225 10.09 -4.63 1.18
CA GLU A 225 10.87 -3.46 1.58
C GLU A 225 9.96 -2.24 1.82
N SER A 226 8.95 -2.01 0.98
CA SER A 226 8.04 -0.85 1.14
C SER A 226 7.19 -0.89 2.41
N ARG A 227 7.00 -2.09 2.99
CA ARG A 227 6.24 -2.33 4.22
C ARG A 227 7.14 -2.66 5.42
N ASP A 228 8.44 -2.41 5.31
CA ASP A 228 9.45 -2.70 6.34
C ASP A 228 9.46 -4.17 6.83
N LEU A 229 9.04 -5.12 5.99
CA LEU A 229 8.94 -6.55 6.36
C LEU A 229 10.29 -7.27 6.37
N ILE A 230 11.26 -6.74 5.64
CA ILE A 230 12.64 -7.25 5.55
C ILE A 230 13.68 -6.17 5.84
N ASP A 231 13.29 -5.09 6.53
CA ASP A 231 14.21 -4.04 7.00
C ASP A 231 14.64 -4.31 8.45
N PRO A 232 15.94 -4.57 8.71
CA PRO A 232 16.43 -4.72 10.07
C PRO A 232 16.18 -3.48 10.96
N GLU A 233 15.75 -3.72 12.20
CA GLU A 233 15.58 -2.63 13.19
C GLU A 233 16.91 -2.03 13.67
N ASP A 234 18.00 -2.83 13.72
CA ASP A 234 19.31 -2.35 14.16
C ASP A 234 20.00 -1.56 13.04
N PRO A 235 20.46 -0.32 13.29
CA PRO A 235 21.05 0.52 12.25
C PRO A 235 22.27 -0.07 11.54
N ASN A 236 23.09 -0.88 12.22
CA ASN A 236 24.26 -1.48 11.58
C ASN A 236 23.86 -2.62 10.65
N ARG A 237 22.87 -3.43 11.08
CA ARG A 237 22.30 -4.50 10.24
C ARG A 237 21.58 -3.93 9.02
N ARG A 238 20.88 -2.81 9.20
CA ARG A 238 20.25 -2.07 8.11
C ARG A 238 21.27 -1.61 7.08
N SER A 239 22.35 -0.96 7.51
CA SER A 239 23.44 -0.55 6.59
C SER A 239 24.01 -1.75 5.82
N GLU A 240 24.25 -2.87 6.50
CA GLU A 240 24.73 -4.10 5.86
C GLU A 240 23.75 -4.63 4.81
N TYR A 241 22.45 -4.61 5.12
CA TYR A 241 21.37 -5.01 4.20
C TYR A 241 21.29 -4.07 3.00
N GLU A 242 21.23 -2.76 3.24
CA GLU A 242 21.15 -1.71 2.22
C GLU A 242 22.33 -1.76 1.24
N GLU A 243 23.54 -1.92 1.76
CA GLU A 243 24.76 -1.94 0.94
C GLU A 243 24.86 -3.17 0.05
N ASN A 244 24.42 -4.34 0.51
CA ASN A 244 24.73 -5.62 -0.14
C ASN A 244 23.54 -6.32 -0.79
N PHE A 245 22.31 -6.06 -0.33
CA PHE A 245 21.12 -6.84 -0.70
C PHE A 245 19.98 -5.97 -1.20
N SER A 246 19.73 -4.81 -0.58
CA SER A 246 18.51 -4.03 -0.83
C SER A 246 18.26 -3.76 -2.30
N LEU A 247 17.05 -4.08 -2.73
CA LEU A 247 16.55 -3.77 -4.07
C LEU A 247 16.19 -2.28 -4.17
N GLY A 248 15.71 -1.69 -3.08
CA GLY A 248 15.43 -0.27 -2.89
C GLY A 248 16.63 0.63 -3.17
N VAL A 249 17.83 0.25 -2.70
CA VAL A 249 19.08 0.96 -3.02
C VAL A 249 19.44 0.77 -4.49
N LEU A 250 19.34 -0.47 -5.01
CA LEU A 250 19.67 -0.77 -6.40
C LEU A 250 18.78 0.00 -7.39
N ARG A 251 17.47 0.13 -7.13
CA ARG A 251 16.56 0.93 -7.98
C ARG A 251 16.91 2.42 -7.94
N GLN A 252 17.35 2.94 -6.78
CA GLN A 252 17.76 4.34 -6.66
C GLN A 252 19.01 4.59 -7.51
N ASP A 253 20.03 3.74 -7.37
CA ASP A 253 21.27 3.82 -8.16
C ASP A 253 20.99 3.79 -9.67
N ILE A 254 20.04 2.95 -10.10
CA ILE A 254 19.64 2.86 -11.50
C ILE A 254 18.98 4.17 -11.95
N ARG A 255 17.98 4.65 -11.21
CA ARG A 255 17.28 5.91 -11.51
C ARG A 255 18.23 7.11 -11.56
N GLU A 256 19.20 7.20 -10.66
CA GLU A 256 20.19 8.28 -10.64
C GLU A 256 21.07 8.30 -11.91
N LYS A 257 21.37 7.12 -12.48
CA LYS A 257 22.16 7.02 -13.71
C LYS A 257 21.37 7.32 -14.98
N VAL A 258 20.15 6.80 -15.09
CA VAL A 258 19.36 6.88 -16.34
C VAL A 258 18.37 8.06 -16.38
N GLY A 259 18.03 8.63 -15.22
CA GLY A 259 17.11 9.76 -15.07
C GLY A 259 15.62 9.36 -15.02
N GLU A 260 14.76 10.38 -14.96
CA GLU A 260 13.29 10.25 -14.87
C GLU A 260 12.61 10.06 -16.23
N THR A 261 13.35 10.24 -17.33
CA THR A 261 12.86 10.03 -18.70
C THR A 261 13.99 9.46 -19.55
N PRO A 262 14.34 8.18 -19.35
CA PRO A 262 15.43 7.56 -20.08
C PRO A 262 15.08 7.46 -21.57
N SER A 263 16.08 7.72 -22.41
CA SER A 263 16.02 7.33 -23.83
C SER A 263 16.04 5.80 -23.95
N GLU A 264 15.58 5.24 -25.07
CA GLU A 264 15.67 3.79 -25.34
C GLU A 264 17.08 3.22 -25.10
N SER A 265 18.14 3.90 -25.55
CA SER A 265 19.53 3.45 -25.35
C SER A 265 20.17 3.88 -24.01
N ALA A 266 19.38 4.33 -23.02
CA ALA A 266 19.96 4.80 -21.76
C ALA A 266 20.59 3.66 -20.97
N PHE A 267 19.94 2.51 -20.91
CA PHE A 267 20.41 1.36 -20.15
C PHE A 267 21.69 0.77 -20.77
N GLU A 268 21.73 0.59 -22.09
CA GLU A 268 22.92 0.13 -22.83
C GLU A 268 24.14 1.04 -22.64
N ARG A 269 23.91 2.33 -22.44
CA ARG A 269 24.98 3.32 -22.27
C ARG A 269 25.55 3.33 -20.85
N GLU A 270 24.68 3.22 -19.85
CA GLU A 270 25.04 3.36 -18.44
C GLU A 270 25.40 2.02 -17.78
N PHE A 271 24.97 0.89 -18.36
CA PHE A 271 25.19 -0.44 -17.84
C PHE A 271 25.82 -1.38 -18.87
N SER A 272 26.63 -2.32 -18.39
CA SER A 272 27.38 -3.23 -19.24
C SER A 272 26.56 -4.47 -19.62
N GLU A 273 26.62 -4.85 -20.89
CA GLU A 273 26.10 -6.11 -21.45
C GLU A 273 26.92 -7.35 -21.00
N TYR A 274 28.08 -7.15 -20.39
CA TYR A 274 29.01 -8.24 -20.02
C TYR A 274 29.19 -8.39 -18.50
N SER A 275 28.49 -7.57 -17.72
CA SER A 275 28.58 -7.59 -16.25
C SER A 275 27.30 -8.15 -15.67
N PHE A 276 27.45 -9.01 -14.66
CA PHE A 276 26.36 -9.72 -13.97
C PHE A 276 26.24 -9.32 -12.50
N SER A 277 26.84 -8.19 -12.10
CA SER A 277 26.90 -7.79 -10.69
C SER A 277 25.52 -7.56 -10.06
N MET A 278 24.54 -7.08 -10.84
CA MET A 278 23.17 -6.91 -10.38
C MET A 278 22.47 -8.25 -10.23
N TRP A 279 22.61 -9.16 -11.21
CA TRP A 279 22.14 -10.55 -11.12
C TRP A 279 22.63 -11.24 -9.84
N ASN A 280 23.96 -11.22 -9.63
CA ASN A 280 24.60 -11.80 -8.44
C ASN A 280 24.11 -11.17 -7.13
N ARG A 281 23.70 -9.89 -7.13
CA ARG A 281 23.10 -9.22 -5.97
C ARG A 281 21.69 -9.73 -5.72
N LEU A 282 20.89 -9.88 -6.78
CA LEU A 282 19.53 -10.42 -6.71
C LEU A 282 19.53 -11.87 -6.21
N GLU A 283 20.44 -12.73 -6.69
CA GLU A 283 20.55 -14.11 -6.19
C GLU A 283 20.82 -14.15 -4.68
N ARG A 284 21.77 -13.34 -4.19
CA ARG A 284 22.05 -13.23 -2.76
C ARG A 284 20.85 -12.75 -1.96
N LEU A 285 20.12 -11.76 -2.49
CA LEU A 285 18.90 -11.24 -1.88
C LEU A 285 17.80 -12.30 -1.83
N PHE A 286 17.58 -13.05 -2.91
CA PHE A 286 16.58 -14.11 -2.96
C PHE A 286 16.89 -15.26 -2.01
N SER A 287 18.16 -15.68 -1.95
CA SER A 287 18.61 -16.70 -1.00
C SER A 287 18.44 -16.24 0.45
N LEU A 288 18.73 -14.96 0.72
CA LEU A 288 18.51 -14.32 2.02
C LEU A 288 17.03 -14.30 2.41
N VAL A 289 16.13 -13.99 1.47
CA VAL A 289 14.67 -13.97 1.70
C VAL A 289 14.11 -15.38 1.89
N ASP A 290 14.58 -16.37 1.12
CA ASP A 290 14.13 -17.77 1.22
C ASP A 290 14.50 -18.37 2.59
N THR A 291 15.78 -18.30 2.93
CA THR A 291 16.33 -18.97 4.11
C THR A 291 16.25 -18.15 5.39
N GLY A 292 16.05 -16.82 5.27
CA GLY A 292 16.14 -15.89 6.37
C GLY A 292 17.58 -15.73 6.91
N ASN A 293 17.78 -14.75 7.78
CA ASN A 293 19.05 -14.54 8.46
C ASN A 293 18.84 -13.89 9.83
N ASP A 294 19.04 -14.67 10.89
CA ASP A 294 18.90 -14.21 12.28
C ASP A 294 19.92 -13.10 12.65
N ASP A 295 21.12 -13.13 12.07
CA ASP A 295 22.16 -12.13 12.33
C ASP A 295 21.82 -10.77 11.74
N LEU A 296 21.08 -10.74 10.63
CA LEU A 296 20.50 -9.53 10.03
C LEU A 296 19.10 -9.20 10.57
N GLY A 297 18.43 -10.16 11.23
CA GLY A 297 17.05 -9.98 11.71
C GLY A 297 16.00 -10.12 10.60
N ILE A 298 16.33 -10.83 9.52
CA ILE A 298 15.43 -11.03 8.37
C ILE A 298 14.74 -12.39 8.51
N PRO A 299 13.40 -12.45 8.57
CA PRO A 299 12.68 -13.72 8.68
C PRO A 299 12.68 -14.49 7.35
N PRO A 300 12.66 -15.84 7.38
CA PRO A 300 12.53 -16.65 6.18
C PRO A 300 11.12 -16.57 5.58
N TYR A 301 11.04 -16.51 4.25
CA TYR A 301 9.79 -16.61 3.51
C TYR A 301 9.53 -18.05 3.04
N ASN A 302 8.62 -18.76 3.73
CA ASN A 302 8.33 -20.17 3.47
C ASN A 302 7.24 -20.40 2.40
N GLY A 303 7.30 -19.69 1.28
CA GLY A 303 6.28 -19.73 0.21
C GLY A 303 6.67 -20.53 -1.04
N GLY A 304 7.91 -21.01 -1.15
CA GLY A 304 8.40 -21.76 -2.32
C GLY A 304 8.68 -20.92 -3.57
N LEU A 305 8.35 -19.62 -3.58
CA LEU A 305 8.65 -18.70 -4.68
C LEU A 305 10.15 -18.47 -4.84
N PHE A 306 10.88 -18.42 -3.73
CA PHE A 306 12.33 -18.19 -3.70
C PHE A 306 13.14 -19.49 -3.60
N ASP A 307 12.47 -20.64 -3.60
CA ASP A 307 13.08 -21.97 -3.53
C ASP A 307 13.94 -22.22 -4.79
N GLU A 308 15.26 -22.20 -4.64
CA GLU A 308 16.21 -22.36 -5.73
C GLU A 308 16.07 -23.73 -6.42
N ASP A 309 15.69 -24.79 -5.68
CA ASP A 309 15.58 -26.15 -6.20
C ASP A 309 14.34 -26.35 -7.10
N ARG A 310 13.43 -25.38 -7.16
CA ARG A 310 12.23 -25.42 -8.03
C ARG A 310 12.43 -24.74 -9.38
N HIS A 311 13.52 -23.99 -9.54
CA HIS A 311 13.71 -23.11 -10.70
C HIS A 311 15.11 -23.32 -11.31
N ASP A 312 15.35 -24.53 -11.82
CA ASP A 312 16.62 -24.92 -12.45
C ASP A 312 17.06 -23.93 -13.55
N PHE A 313 16.12 -23.42 -14.34
CA PHE A 313 16.39 -22.42 -15.38
C PHE A 313 17.05 -21.15 -14.82
N LEU A 314 16.50 -20.60 -13.73
CA LEU A 314 17.03 -19.39 -13.08
C LEU A 314 18.38 -19.63 -12.39
N ARG A 315 18.76 -20.89 -12.20
CA ARG A 315 20.07 -21.28 -11.67
C ARG A 315 21.10 -21.52 -12.77
N GLU A 316 20.66 -21.93 -13.95
CA GLU A 316 21.52 -22.22 -15.09
C GLU A 316 21.88 -20.95 -15.88
N TYR A 317 20.95 -19.99 -15.97
CA TYR A 317 21.09 -18.81 -16.81
C TYR A 317 21.19 -17.53 -15.99
N GLU A 318 21.97 -16.57 -16.50
CA GLU A 318 22.12 -15.23 -15.91
C GLU A 318 21.57 -14.16 -16.86
N VAL A 319 21.38 -12.94 -16.37
CA VAL A 319 20.95 -11.80 -17.20
C VAL A 319 21.90 -10.63 -16.98
N ALA A 320 22.40 -10.05 -18.07
CA ALA A 320 23.33 -8.93 -18.02
C ALA A 320 22.73 -7.67 -17.35
N ASN A 321 23.61 -6.84 -16.79
CA ASN A 321 23.23 -5.64 -16.05
C ASN A 321 22.37 -4.66 -16.88
N THR A 322 22.54 -4.57 -18.20
CA THR A 322 21.72 -3.68 -19.04
C THR A 322 20.23 -4.02 -18.94
N TYR A 323 19.90 -5.31 -19.06
CA TYR A 323 18.51 -5.80 -19.00
C TYR A 323 17.98 -5.78 -17.57
N ILE A 324 18.77 -6.23 -16.58
CA ILE A 324 18.34 -6.18 -15.17
C ILE A 324 18.09 -4.74 -14.72
N ALA A 325 18.91 -3.78 -15.15
CA ALA A 325 18.70 -2.38 -14.83
C ALA A 325 17.39 -1.85 -15.41
N GLU A 326 17.09 -2.17 -16.68
CA GLU A 326 15.82 -1.76 -17.28
C GLU A 326 14.63 -2.44 -16.60
N VAL A 327 14.68 -3.75 -16.34
CA VAL A 327 13.64 -4.50 -15.63
C VAL A 327 13.34 -3.86 -14.27
N ILE A 328 14.37 -3.60 -13.46
CA ILE A 328 14.20 -2.96 -12.15
C ILE A 328 13.65 -1.56 -12.29
N TYR A 329 14.11 -0.77 -13.26
CA TYR A 329 13.58 0.58 -13.51
C TYR A 329 12.10 0.54 -13.85
N ARG A 330 11.68 -0.32 -14.79
CA ARG A 330 10.28 -0.45 -15.21
C ARG A 330 9.39 -0.84 -14.02
N LEU A 331 9.80 -1.85 -13.23
CA LEU A 331 9.06 -2.22 -12.02
C LEU A 331 9.04 -1.11 -10.97
N SER A 332 10.11 -0.33 -10.87
CA SER A 332 10.23 0.72 -9.85
C SER A 332 9.54 2.03 -10.22
N THR A 333 8.86 2.09 -11.38
CA THR A 333 8.29 3.34 -11.88
C THR A 333 6.89 3.16 -12.44
N THR A 334 6.17 4.27 -12.45
CA THR A 334 4.88 4.38 -13.11
C THR A 334 4.94 5.54 -14.10
N ALA A 335 4.34 5.36 -15.28
CA ALA A 335 4.25 6.41 -16.27
C ALA A 335 3.30 7.51 -15.77
N THR A 336 3.61 8.76 -16.08
CA THR A 336 2.74 9.93 -15.83
C THR A 336 2.89 10.89 -17.00
N ASP A 337 1.96 11.86 -17.11
CA ASP A 337 2.02 12.93 -18.12
C ASP A 337 3.34 13.73 -18.08
N GLU A 338 4.04 13.77 -16.93
CA GLU A 338 5.27 14.52 -16.73
C GLU A 338 6.55 13.65 -16.76
N GLY A 339 6.43 12.32 -16.94
CA GLY A 339 7.57 11.39 -16.95
C GLY A 339 7.34 10.17 -16.07
N PHE A 340 8.43 9.53 -15.60
CA PHE A 340 8.33 8.35 -14.73
C PHE A 340 8.48 8.72 -13.25
N VAL A 341 7.46 8.46 -12.45
CA VAL A 341 7.51 8.62 -10.98
C VAL A 341 7.82 7.29 -10.30
N PRO A 342 8.37 7.27 -9.07
CA PRO A 342 8.56 6.04 -8.32
C PRO A 342 7.23 5.33 -8.07
N ALA A 343 7.18 4.02 -8.30
CA ALA A 343 6.04 3.20 -7.91
C ALA A 343 6.05 2.98 -6.38
N ASP A 344 4.93 3.27 -5.72
CA ASP A 344 4.76 3.01 -4.28
C ASP A 344 4.05 1.66 -4.07
N TYR A 345 4.86 0.62 -3.83
CA TYR A 345 4.35 -0.72 -3.57
C TYR A 345 3.65 -0.85 -2.22
N ALA A 346 3.79 0.11 -1.30
CA ALA A 346 3.07 0.08 -0.03
C ALA A 346 1.58 0.40 -0.23
N ASP A 347 1.26 1.27 -1.19
CA ASP A 347 -0.11 1.72 -1.48
C ASP A 347 -0.83 0.82 -2.52
N LEU A 348 -0.11 -0.07 -3.18
CA LEU A 348 -0.71 -1.10 -4.03
C LEU A 348 -1.46 -2.11 -3.15
N ASP A 349 -2.79 -2.01 -3.14
CA ASP A 349 -3.64 -3.04 -2.54
C ASP A 349 -3.32 -4.42 -3.15
N THR A 350 -3.36 -5.46 -2.32
CA THR A 350 -3.30 -6.88 -2.69
C THR A 350 -4.19 -7.23 -3.89
N ARG A 351 -5.32 -6.55 -4.05
CA ARG A 351 -6.21 -6.68 -5.21
C ARG A 351 -5.56 -6.24 -6.53
N HIS A 352 -4.88 -5.09 -6.54
CA HIS A 352 -4.22 -4.56 -7.73
C HIS A 352 -3.03 -5.44 -8.15
N LEU A 353 -2.25 -5.91 -7.17
CA LEU A 353 -1.22 -6.92 -7.40
C LEU A 353 -1.83 -8.18 -8.04
N GLY A 354 -2.95 -8.68 -7.49
CA GLY A 354 -3.74 -9.79 -8.04
C GLY A 354 -4.08 -9.64 -9.52
N THR A 355 -4.59 -8.46 -9.92
CA THR A 355 -4.94 -8.17 -11.32
C THR A 355 -3.73 -8.16 -12.24
N ILE A 356 -2.59 -7.62 -11.78
CA ILE A 356 -1.33 -7.69 -12.54
C ILE A 356 -0.89 -9.14 -12.72
N TYR A 357 -0.98 -9.97 -11.67
CA TYR A 357 -0.67 -11.39 -11.74
C TYR A 357 -1.54 -12.13 -12.76
N GLU A 358 -2.85 -11.93 -12.74
CA GLU A 358 -3.80 -12.56 -13.67
C GLU A 358 -3.52 -12.14 -15.12
N GLY A 359 -3.34 -10.84 -15.37
CA GLY A 359 -3.06 -10.33 -16.73
C GLY A 359 -1.78 -10.94 -17.32
N LEU A 360 -0.70 -11.03 -16.53
CA LEU A 360 0.57 -11.61 -16.99
C LEU A 360 0.47 -13.09 -17.38
N LEU A 361 -0.42 -13.85 -16.72
CA LEU A 361 -0.63 -15.26 -17.02
C LEU A 361 -1.37 -15.48 -18.35
N GLU A 362 -2.24 -14.56 -18.75
CA GLU A 362 -3.06 -14.69 -19.98
C GLU A 362 -2.31 -14.44 -21.30
N HIS A 363 -1.17 -13.74 -21.28
CA HIS A 363 -0.41 -13.42 -22.50
C HIS A 363 0.55 -14.54 -22.94
N GLU A 364 0.93 -14.62 -24.22
CA GLU A 364 1.95 -15.56 -24.73
C GLU A 364 3.14 -14.80 -25.30
N PHE A 365 4.36 -15.34 -25.16
CA PHE A 365 5.52 -14.77 -25.83
C PHE A 365 5.50 -15.07 -27.31
N ALA A 366 5.87 -14.07 -28.13
CA ALA A 366 6.04 -14.20 -29.56
C ALA A 366 7.35 -13.55 -29.98
N VAL A 367 8.15 -14.26 -30.79
CA VAL A 367 9.38 -13.70 -31.37
C VAL A 367 8.99 -12.80 -32.55
N ALA A 368 9.54 -11.58 -32.59
CA ALA A 368 9.33 -10.67 -33.71
C ALA A 368 10.02 -11.21 -34.98
N PRO A 369 9.34 -11.19 -36.15
CA PRO A 369 9.81 -11.81 -37.40
C PRO A 369 10.98 -11.11 -38.09
#